data_AF-A0AAD2CKM8-F1
#
_entry.id   AF-A0AAD2CKM8-F1
#
_cell.length_a   1.000
_cell.length_b   1.000
_cell.length_c   1.000
_cell.angle_alpha   90.00
_cell.angle_beta   90.00
_cell.angle_gamma   90.00
#
_symmetry.space_group_name_H-M   'P 1'
#
loop_
_entity.id
_entity.type
_entity.pdbx_description
1 polymer ?
#
loop_
_entity_poly.entity_id
_entity_poly.type
_entity_poly.pdbx_seq_one_letter_code
_entity_poly.pdbx_strand_id
1 'polypeptide(L)'
;MANSIKQGDILRLEVSPKYAGITVLPNGDEGNDKNFPTNLYSVAELFLRLGMVPNAVNLKTATDKLLEMYEGPPKDSITMGQASVCFKCGHVGIGKNFDESRKTPGPCANCNETNQINWVMIKRPDGSVLPWMEASAMSTEQETKLKEKEKEDLADRRAAVEARVAAALKERDNTKVVKG
;
A
#
# COMPACT_ATOMS: atom_id res chain seq x y z
N MET A 1 -0.54 5.05 -20.71
CA MET A 1 -1.22 6.27 -20.23
C MET A 1 -2.06 5.86 -19.04
N ALA A 2 -1.76 6.40 -17.86
CA ALA A 2 -2.42 6.03 -16.62
C ALA A 2 -3.88 6.52 -16.64
N ASN A 3 -4.82 5.65 -16.27
CA ASN A 3 -6.23 6.03 -16.14
C ASN A 3 -6.36 7.06 -15.01
N SER A 4 -6.60 8.31 -15.40
CA SER A 4 -6.94 9.39 -14.48
C SER A 4 -8.29 9.11 -13.85
N ILE A 5 -8.29 8.73 -12.57
CA ILE A 5 -9.48 8.61 -11.74
C ILE A 5 -10.21 9.96 -11.76
N LYS A 6 -11.47 9.98 -12.20
CA LYS A 6 -12.24 11.23 -12.34
C LYS A 6 -12.92 11.58 -11.03
N GLN A 7 -13.01 12.88 -10.74
CA GLN A 7 -13.73 13.42 -9.60
C GLN A 7 -15.23 13.12 -9.76
N GLY A 8 -15.72 12.13 -9.01
CA GLY A 8 -17.08 11.58 -9.14
C GLY A 8 -17.13 10.05 -9.07
N ASP A 9 -16.02 9.36 -9.31
CA ASP A 9 -15.89 7.96 -8.91
C ASP A 9 -15.87 7.94 -7.38
N ILE A 10 -17.00 7.56 -6.76
CA ILE A 10 -17.06 7.27 -5.32
C ILE A 10 -16.26 5.99 -5.12
N LEU A 11 -14.93 6.08 -5.21
CA LEU A 11 -14.02 5.09 -4.67
C LEU A 11 -14.19 5.16 -3.17
N ARG A 12 -15.14 4.38 -2.66
CA ARG A 12 -15.29 4.17 -1.23
C ARG A 12 -14.03 3.42 -0.80
N LEU A 13 -13.03 4.17 -0.33
CA LEU A 13 -11.83 3.59 0.23
C LEU A 13 -12.24 2.85 1.50
N GLU A 14 -12.40 1.54 1.39
CA GLU A 14 -12.73 0.70 2.53
C GLU A 14 -11.47 0.45 3.36
N VAL A 15 -11.43 1.05 4.54
CA VAL A 15 -10.36 0.83 5.52
C VAL A 15 -10.71 -0.41 6.34
N SER A 16 -9.82 -1.40 6.37
CA SER A 16 -10.05 -2.64 7.11
C SER A 16 -10.09 -2.38 8.62
N PRO A 17 -11.05 -2.96 9.37
CA PRO A 17 -11.06 -2.89 10.83
C PRO A 17 -9.80 -3.47 11.49
N LYS A 18 -9.07 -4.34 10.78
CA LYS A 18 -7.78 -4.89 11.24
C LYS A 18 -6.75 -3.81 11.56
N TYR A 19 -6.88 -2.63 10.97
CA TYR A 19 -5.95 -1.51 11.19
C TYR A 19 -6.03 -0.96 12.61
N ALA A 20 -7.15 -1.18 13.32
CA ALA A 20 -7.30 -0.79 14.71
C ALA A 20 -6.33 -1.53 15.65
N GLY A 21 -5.85 -2.73 15.26
CA GLY A 21 -4.83 -3.47 16.00
C GLY A 21 -3.42 -2.87 15.91
N ILE A 22 -3.21 -1.89 15.01
CA ILE A 22 -1.94 -1.23 14.81
C ILE A 22 -2.02 0.15 15.48
N THR A 23 -1.41 0.26 16.65
CA THR A 23 -1.38 1.46 17.49
C THR A 23 -0.39 2.47 16.92
N VAL A 24 -0.74 3.75 16.98
CA VAL A 24 0.16 4.87 16.66
C VAL A 24 0.64 5.46 17.98
N LEU A 25 1.95 5.60 18.13
CA LEU A 25 2.56 6.16 19.33
C LEU A 25 2.75 7.67 19.16
N PRO A 26 2.20 8.50 20.05
CA PRO A 26 2.42 9.94 20.01
C PRO A 26 3.91 10.27 20.20
N ASN A 27 4.37 11.32 19.54
CA ASN A 27 5.74 11.80 19.67
C ASN A 27 5.76 13.14 20.42
N GLY A 28 6.63 13.27 21.43
CA GLY A 28 6.71 14.46 22.27
C GLY A 28 5.36 14.80 22.93
N ASP A 29 4.91 16.04 22.76
CA ASP A 29 3.72 16.58 23.43
C ASP A 29 2.38 16.14 22.80
N GLU A 30 2.40 15.46 21.66
CA GLU A 30 1.19 14.99 20.96
C GLU A 30 0.35 14.03 21.80
N GLY A 31 0.96 13.36 22.79
CA GLY A 31 0.26 12.42 23.67
C GLY A 31 -0.77 13.08 24.60
N ASN A 32 -0.68 14.40 24.77
CA ASN A 32 -1.64 15.18 25.55
C ASN A 32 -2.81 15.69 24.70
N ASP A 33 -2.75 15.55 23.38
CA ASP A 33 -3.84 15.95 22.50
C ASP A 33 -4.95 14.88 22.51
N LYS A 34 -6.15 15.30 22.94
CA LYS A 34 -7.35 14.44 22.96
C LYS A 34 -7.76 13.98 21.57
N ASN A 35 -7.38 14.71 20.52
CA ASN A 35 -7.72 14.41 19.14
C ASN A 35 -6.62 13.59 18.43
N PHE A 36 -5.56 13.18 19.14
CA PHE A 36 -4.50 12.40 18.54
C PHE A 36 -5.02 11.02 18.07
N PRO A 37 -4.77 10.62 16.81
CA PRO A 37 -5.23 9.34 16.30
C PRO A 37 -4.41 8.20 16.91
N THR A 38 -5.06 7.35 17.72
CA THR A 38 -4.39 6.31 18.52
C THR A 38 -4.05 5.05 17.73
N ASN A 39 -4.59 4.88 16.52
CA ASN A 39 -4.39 3.69 15.69
C ASN A 39 -4.47 4.04 14.19
N LEU A 40 -3.98 3.14 13.33
CA LEU A 40 -3.94 3.38 11.89
C LEU A 40 -5.32 3.51 11.24
N TYR A 41 -6.35 2.89 11.82
CA TYR A 41 -7.73 3.08 11.36
C TYR A 41 -8.18 4.53 11.57
N SER A 42 -7.93 5.10 12.75
CA SER A 42 -8.21 6.52 13.05
C SER A 42 -7.38 7.47 12.20
N VAL A 43 -6.12 7.14 11.89
CA VAL A 43 -5.30 7.93 10.95
C VAL A 43 -5.90 7.91 9.55
N ALA A 44 -6.33 6.75 9.07
CA ALA A 44 -6.97 6.63 7.76
C ALA A 44 -8.28 7.44 7.70
N GLU A 45 -9.12 7.36 8.74
CA GLU A 45 -10.32 8.20 8.84
C GLU A 45 -9.98 9.69 8.87
N LEU A 46 -8.93 10.09 9.59
CA LEU A 46 -8.47 11.48 9.62
C LEU A 46 -8.10 11.98 8.22
N PHE A 47 -7.30 11.21 7.48
CA PHE A 47 -6.96 11.55 6.10
C PHE A 47 -8.19 11.67 5.20
N LEU A 48 -9.16 10.76 5.33
CA LEU A 48 -10.40 10.83 4.56
C LEU A 48 -11.24 12.07 4.93
N ARG A 49 -11.38 12.38 6.22
CA ARG A 49 -12.12 13.56 6.70
C ARG A 49 -11.48 14.87 6.27
N LEU A 50 -10.16 14.92 6.17
CA LEU A 50 -9.40 16.10 5.70
C LEU A 50 -9.30 16.18 4.16
N GLY A 51 -9.90 15.24 3.42
CA GLY A 51 -9.81 15.22 1.95
C GLY A 51 -8.45 14.79 1.40
N MET A 52 -7.57 14.26 2.25
CA MET A 52 -6.23 13.77 1.89
C MET A 52 -6.29 12.34 1.36
N VAL A 53 -7.09 12.12 0.31
CA VAL A 53 -7.31 10.79 -0.29
C VAL A 53 -5.99 10.08 -0.70
N PRO A 54 -5.00 10.76 -1.31
CA PRO A 54 -3.73 10.11 -1.65
C PRO A 54 -2.99 9.53 -0.44
N ASN A 55 -3.07 10.21 0.71
CA ASN A 55 -2.44 9.76 1.95
C ASN A 55 -3.14 8.51 2.49
N ALA A 56 -4.48 8.50 2.45
CA ALA A 56 -5.26 7.32 2.86
C ALA A 56 -4.98 6.11 1.96
N VAL A 57 -4.82 6.31 0.64
CA VAL A 57 -4.44 5.25 -0.31
C VAL A 57 -3.05 4.70 -0.01
N ASN A 58 -2.07 5.56 0.27
CA ASN A 58 -0.71 5.15 0.63
C ASN A 58 -0.69 4.34 1.91
N LEU A 59 -1.40 4.80 2.95
CA LEU A 59 -1.52 4.10 4.22
C LEU A 59 -2.15 2.73 4.02
N LYS A 60 -3.25 2.68 3.25
CA LYS A 60 -3.94 1.43 2.93
C LYS A 60 -2.99 0.46 2.23
N THR A 61 -2.33 0.89 1.18
CA THR A 61 -1.42 0.06 0.38
C THR A 61 -0.27 -0.51 1.21
N ALA A 62 0.32 0.30 2.09
CA ALA A 62 1.40 -0.16 2.96
C ALA A 62 0.91 -1.16 4.01
N THR A 63 -0.25 -0.90 4.61
CA THR A 63 -0.80 -1.73 5.69
C THR A 63 -1.35 -3.05 5.14
N ASP A 64 -1.99 -3.06 3.97
CA ASP A 64 -2.44 -4.30 3.32
C ASP A 64 -1.26 -5.22 3.03
N LYS A 65 -0.15 -4.69 2.48
CA LYS A 65 1.06 -5.47 2.21
C LYS A 65 1.62 -6.14 3.46
N LEU A 66 1.59 -5.46 4.60
CA LEU A 66 1.97 -6.03 5.88
C LEU A 66 1.04 -7.20 6.26
N LEU A 67 -0.27 -7.00 6.19
CA LEU A 67 -1.25 -8.04 6.54
C LEU A 67 -1.14 -9.26 5.63
N GLU A 68 -0.94 -9.05 4.33
CA GLU A 68 -0.67 -10.11 3.36
C GLU A 68 0.59 -10.90 3.71
N MET A 69 1.64 -10.25 4.24
CA MET A 69 2.85 -10.95 4.69
C MET A 69 2.64 -11.76 5.97
N TYR A 70 1.71 -11.35 6.84
CA TYR A 70 1.35 -12.13 8.03
C TYR A 70 0.46 -13.33 7.72
N GLU A 71 -0.42 -13.22 6.72
CA GLU A 71 -1.36 -14.27 6.33
C GLU A 71 -0.79 -15.22 5.26
N GLY A 72 0.16 -14.75 4.46
CA GLY A 72 0.77 -15.50 3.35
C GLY A 72 1.89 -16.46 3.77
N PRO A 73 2.37 -17.29 2.81
CA PRO A 73 3.53 -18.15 3.04
C PRO A 73 4.80 -17.31 3.32
N PRO A 74 5.76 -17.83 4.10
CA PRO A 74 7.01 -17.13 4.39
C PRO A 74 7.75 -16.80 3.08
N LYS A 75 8.13 -15.54 2.90
CA LYS A 75 8.94 -15.07 1.77
C LYS A 75 10.42 -15.08 2.15
N ASP A 76 11.29 -15.40 1.20
CA ASP A 76 12.74 -15.55 1.44
C ASP A 76 13.46 -14.24 1.79
N SER A 77 12.90 -13.08 1.42
CA SER A 77 13.50 -11.76 1.65
C SER A 77 12.53 -10.78 2.31
N ILE A 78 12.53 -10.79 3.65
CA ILE A 78 11.72 -9.90 4.49
C ILE A 78 12.64 -9.05 5.37
N THR A 79 12.41 -7.74 5.37
CA THR A 79 13.01 -6.82 6.34
C THR A 79 12.03 -6.63 7.49
N MET A 80 12.49 -6.83 8.72
CA MET A 80 11.68 -6.67 9.93
C MET A 80 12.21 -5.52 10.78
N GLY A 81 11.34 -4.64 11.26
CA GLY A 81 11.76 -3.46 12.01
C GLY A 81 10.65 -2.72 12.73
N GLN A 82 11.01 -1.55 13.23
CA GLN A 82 10.08 -0.59 13.82
C GLN A 82 9.63 0.37 12.70
N ALA A 83 8.34 0.39 12.42
CA ALA A 83 7.78 1.28 11.41
C ALA A 83 7.32 2.60 12.01
N SER A 84 7.08 3.55 11.10
CA SER A 84 6.52 4.86 11.41
C SER A 84 5.50 5.27 10.36
N VAL A 85 4.52 6.08 10.75
CA VAL A 85 3.52 6.72 9.89
C VAL A 85 3.90 8.17 9.64
N CYS A 86 3.87 8.58 8.38
CA CYS A 86 4.10 9.97 7.97
C CYS A 86 2.77 10.67 7.69
N PHE A 87 2.42 11.67 8.49
CA PHE A 87 1.16 12.40 8.33
C PHE A 87 1.12 13.28 7.07
N LYS A 88 2.28 13.70 6.56
CA LYS A 88 2.38 14.50 5.35
C LYS A 88 2.02 13.75 4.07
N CYS A 89 2.46 12.50 3.91
CA CYS A 89 2.26 11.73 2.68
C CYS A 89 1.48 10.42 2.86
N GLY A 90 1.09 10.08 4.09
CA GLY A 90 0.36 8.85 4.44
C GLY A 90 1.17 7.56 4.32
N HIS A 91 2.47 7.62 4.06
CA HIS A 91 3.31 6.43 4.01
C HIS A 91 3.47 5.83 5.42
N VAL A 92 3.32 4.52 5.53
CA VAL A 92 3.65 3.74 6.73
C VAL A 92 4.71 2.73 6.37
N GLY A 93 5.80 2.69 7.14
CA GLY A 93 6.85 1.74 6.87
C GLY A 93 8.12 1.92 7.69
N ILE A 94 9.11 1.07 7.41
CA ILE A 94 10.44 1.13 8.02
C ILE A 94 11.22 2.29 7.37
N GLY A 95 11.94 3.06 8.18
CA GLY A 95 12.77 4.16 7.69
C GLY A 95 13.92 3.66 6.82
N LYS A 96 14.43 4.50 5.90
CA LYS A 96 15.57 4.15 5.02
C LYS A 96 16.81 3.71 5.80
N ASN A 97 17.09 4.41 6.91
CA ASN A 97 18.18 4.10 7.80
C ASN A 97 17.65 3.25 8.96
N PHE A 98 17.82 1.94 8.84
CA PHE A 98 17.28 0.99 9.81
C PHE A 98 17.71 1.28 11.26
N ASP A 99 19.00 1.56 11.48
CA ASP A 99 19.53 1.84 12.81
C ASP A 99 19.01 3.16 13.42
N GLU A 100 18.76 4.17 12.59
CA GLU A 100 18.20 5.45 13.05
C GLU A 100 16.71 5.34 13.33
N SER A 101 15.98 4.61 12.50
CA SER A 101 14.53 4.40 12.63
C SER A 101 14.11 3.72 13.94
N ARG A 102 15.05 3.00 14.57
CA ARG A 102 14.89 2.40 15.91
C ARG A 102 14.99 3.40 17.05
N LYS A 103 15.71 4.51 16.86
CA LYS A 103 15.97 5.51 17.91
C LYS A 103 15.00 6.67 17.83
N THR A 104 14.64 7.08 16.62
CA THR A 104 13.75 8.20 16.37
C THR A 104 12.76 7.86 15.25
N PRO A 105 11.49 8.32 15.33
CA PRO A 105 10.56 8.16 14.24
C PRO A 105 11.01 9.01 13.03
N GLY A 106 11.13 8.38 11.87
CA GLY A 106 11.59 9.02 10.63
C GLY A 106 13.11 8.93 10.38
N PRO A 107 13.62 9.57 9.31
CA PRO A 107 12.87 10.26 8.26
C PRO A 107 11.95 9.33 7.45
N CYS A 108 10.86 9.88 6.91
CA CYS A 108 9.91 9.12 6.09
C CYS A 108 10.61 8.54 4.85
N ALA A 109 10.48 7.23 4.63
CA ALA A 109 11.13 6.58 3.49
C ALA A 109 10.60 7.06 2.12
N ASN A 110 9.36 7.58 2.06
CA ASN A 110 8.78 8.05 0.81
C ASN A 110 9.13 9.53 0.51
N CYS A 111 8.93 10.44 1.46
CA CYS A 111 9.05 11.88 1.21
C CYS A 111 10.15 12.59 2.00
N ASN A 112 10.94 11.86 2.80
CA ASN A 112 12.00 12.37 3.68
C ASN A 112 11.53 13.44 4.71
N GLU A 113 10.24 13.52 4.99
CA GLU A 113 9.72 14.32 6.12
C GLU A 113 10.35 13.84 7.44
N THR A 114 10.44 14.73 8.44
CA THR A 114 11.02 14.40 9.76
C THR A 114 10.14 14.82 10.92
N ASN A 115 9.24 15.79 10.72
CA ASN A 115 8.57 16.45 11.85
C ASN A 115 7.24 15.80 12.21
N GLN A 116 6.44 15.42 11.21
CA GLN A 116 5.11 14.85 11.41
C GLN A 116 5.13 13.34 11.18
N ILE A 117 5.91 12.66 12.02
CA ILE A 117 6.15 11.22 11.95
C ILE A 117 6.05 10.58 13.32
N ASN A 118 5.30 9.49 13.39
CA ASN A 118 5.01 8.78 14.63
C ASN A 118 5.31 7.30 14.47
N TRP A 119 5.79 6.65 15.52
CA TRP A 119 5.97 5.21 15.48
C TRP A 119 4.65 4.47 15.42
N VAL A 120 4.67 3.28 14.80
CA VAL A 120 3.54 2.36 14.81
C VAL A 120 3.92 1.07 15.53
N MET A 121 2.97 0.50 16.26
CA MET A 121 3.17 -0.70 17.06
C MET A 121 2.02 -1.67 16.84
N ILE A 122 2.35 -2.92 16.50
CA ILE A 122 1.37 -3.97 16.30
C ILE A 122 1.26 -4.74 17.62
N LYS A 123 0.12 -4.63 18.32
CA LYS A 123 -0.10 -5.31 19.60
C LYS A 123 -0.99 -6.52 19.40
N ARG A 124 -0.57 -7.67 19.93
CA ARG A 124 -1.42 -8.86 20.05
C ARG A 124 -2.28 -8.81 21.32
N PRO A 125 -3.39 -9.56 21.36
CA PRO A 125 -4.21 -9.68 22.57
C PRO A 125 -3.46 -10.20 23.80
N ASP A 126 -2.39 -10.97 23.59
CA ASP A 126 -1.52 -11.51 24.65
C ASP A 126 -0.51 -10.47 25.20
N GLY A 127 -0.53 -9.24 24.68
CA GLY A 127 0.38 -8.15 25.07
C GLY A 127 1.74 -8.19 24.36
N SER A 128 2.02 -9.21 23.53
CA SER A 128 3.23 -9.25 22.73
C SER A 128 3.19 -8.23 21.59
N VAL A 129 4.37 -7.71 21.23
CA VAL A 129 4.53 -6.74 20.14
C VAL A 129 5.12 -7.45 18.93
N LEU A 130 4.47 -7.26 17.79
CA LEU A 130 4.95 -7.79 16.52
C LEU A 130 5.78 -6.76 15.75
N PRO A 131 6.86 -7.20 15.06
CA PRO A 131 7.64 -6.32 14.22
C PRO A 131 6.83 -5.90 12.99
N TRP A 132 7.15 -4.73 12.44
CA TRP A 132 6.69 -4.41 11.10
C TRP A 132 7.51 -5.21 10.08
N MET A 133 6.85 -5.78 9.06
CA MET A 133 7.48 -6.57 8.00
C MET A 133 7.28 -5.89 6.65
N GLU A 134 8.36 -5.79 5.89
CA GLU A 134 8.35 -5.31 4.51
C GLU A 134 9.11 -6.28 3.62
N ALA A 135 8.71 -6.35 2.35
CA ALA A 135 9.52 -7.02 1.36
C ALA A 135 10.86 -6.29 1.32
N SER A 136 11.97 -7.01 1.48
CA SER A 136 13.28 -6.40 1.30
C SER A 136 13.33 -5.79 -0.10
N ALA A 137 13.93 -4.61 -0.23
CA ALA A 137 14.19 -4.03 -1.54
C ALA A 137 14.89 -5.09 -2.38
N MET A 138 14.20 -5.60 -3.40
CA MET A 138 14.78 -6.50 -4.36
C MET A 138 16.03 -5.82 -4.91
N SER A 139 17.09 -6.59 -5.17
CA SER A 139 18.24 -6.02 -5.86
C SER A 139 17.77 -5.42 -7.20
N THR A 140 18.47 -4.40 -7.71
CA THR A 140 18.17 -3.78 -9.01
C THR A 140 18.01 -4.83 -10.12
N GLU A 141 18.76 -5.93 -10.03
CA GLU A 141 18.70 -7.04 -10.96
C GLU A 141 17.39 -7.85 -10.85
N GLN A 142 16.89 -8.08 -9.64
CA GLN A 142 15.61 -8.75 -9.40
C GLN A 142 14.42 -7.87 -9.81
N GLU A 143 14.49 -6.56 -9.55
CA GLU A 143 13.45 -5.62 -9.96
C GLU A 143 13.34 -5.50 -11.49
N THR A 144 14.49 -5.54 -12.18
CA THR A 144 14.53 -5.51 -13.65
C THR A 144 13.91 -6.79 -14.24
N LYS A 145 14.29 -7.96 -13.72
CA LYS A 145 13.71 -9.26 -14.14
C LYS A 145 12.20 -9.34 -13.90
N LEU A 146 11.70 -8.78 -12.80
CA LEU A 146 10.26 -8.75 -12.51
C LEU A 146 9.51 -7.85 -13.50
N LYS A 147 10.04 -6.66 -13.78
CA LYS A 147 9.45 -5.72 -14.77
C LYS A 147 9.47 -6.27 -16.19
N GLU A 148 10.51 -7.04 -16.56
CA GLU A 148 10.56 -7.74 -17.84
C GLU A 148 9.50 -8.82 -17.92
N LYS A 149 9.36 -9.64 -16.88
CA LYS A 149 8.32 -10.67 -16.81
C LYS A 149 6.90 -10.09 -16.84
N GLU A 150 6.65 -9.01 -16.10
CA GLU A 150 5.34 -8.32 -16.14
C GLU A 150 5.03 -7.75 -17.53
N LYS A 151 6.05 -7.25 -18.26
CA LYS A 151 5.87 -6.78 -19.64
C LYS A 151 5.55 -7.91 -20.59
N GLU A 152 6.21 -9.06 -20.43
CA GLU A 152 5.96 -10.28 -21.21
C GLU A 152 4.54 -10.80 -20.96
N ASP A 153 4.14 -10.98 -19.70
CA ASP A 153 2.79 -11.39 -19.31
C ASP A 153 1.71 -10.42 -19.85
N LEU A 154 2.01 -9.11 -19.84
CA LEU A 154 1.09 -8.10 -20.38
C LEU A 154 1.00 -8.17 -21.91
N ALA A 155 2.09 -8.47 -22.60
CA ALA A 155 2.10 -8.67 -24.05
C ALA A 155 1.30 -9.90 -24.45
N ASP A 156 1.46 -11.01 -23.74
CA ASP A 156 0.69 -12.25 -23.96
C ASP A 156 -0.80 -12.04 -23.73
N ARG A 157 -1.17 -11.34 -22.65
CA ARG A 157 -2.56 -10.98 -22.37
C ARG A 157 -3.15 -10.10 -23.48
N ARG A 158 -2.38 -9.15 -24.03
CA ARG A 158 -2.83 -8.31 -25.15
C ARG A 158 -3.02 -9.13 -26.42
N ALA A 159 -2.09 -10.00 -26.77
CA ALA A 159 -2.19 -10.87 -27.93
C ALA A 159 -3.40 -11.80 -27.85
N ALA A 160 -3.67 -12.37 -26.68
CA ALA A 160 -4.84 -13.20 -26.44
C ALA A 160 -6.17 -12.43 -26.59
N VAL A 161 -6.21 -11.17 -26.11
CA VAL A 161 -7.39 -10.29 -26.28
C VAL A 161 -7.59 -9.93 -27.74
N GLU A 162 -6.52 -9.57 -28.46
CA GLU A 162 -6.60 -9.23 -29.89
C GLU A 162 -7.08 -10.41 -30.73
N ALA A 163 -6.59 -11.63 -30.46
CA ALA A 163 -7.06 -12.84 -31.13
C ALA A 163 -8.55 -13.10 -30.89
N ARG A 164 -9.04 -12.92 -29.65
CA ARG A 164 -10.48 -13.05 -29.32
C ARG A 164 -11.32 -12.00 -30.01
N VAL A 165 -10.86 -10.75 -30.08
CA VAL A 165 -11.57 -9.67 -30.78
C VAL A 165 -11.63 -9.95 -32.28
N ALA A 166 -10.53 -10.39 -32.89
CA ALA A 166 -10.49 -10.71 -34.32
C ALA A 166 -11.42 -11.89 -34.69
N ALA A 167 -11.48 -12.93 -33.85
CA ALA A 167 -12.41 -14.05 -34.04
C ALA A 167 -13.87 -13.58 -33.95
N ALA A 168 -14.21 -12.77 -32.94
CA ALA A 168 -15.56 -12.23 -32.77
C ALA A 168 -16.00 -11.30 -33.92
N LEU A 169 -15.07 -10.53 -34.50
CA LEU A 169 -15.35 -9.69 -35.67
C LEU A 169 -15.65 -10.53 -36.92
N LYS A 170 -14.87 -11.59 -37.17
CA LYS A 170 -15.13 -12.52 -38.30
C LYS A 170 -16.48 -13.23 -38.16
N GLU A 171 -16.83 -13.67 -36.94
CA GLU A 171 -18.11 -14.32 -36.67
C GLU A 171 -19.29 -13.34 -36.89
N ARG A 172 -19.15 -12.09 -36.46
CA ARG A 172 -20.13 -11.03 -36.71
C ARG A 172 -20.31 -10.75 -38.20
N ASP A 173 -19.23 -10.70 -38.97
CA ASP A 173 -19.29 -10.41 -40.40
C ASP A 173 -19.90 -11.59 -41.19
N ASN A 174 -19.57 -12.84 -40.83
CA ASN A 174 -20.25 -14.03 -41.39
C ASN A 174 -21.74 -14.06 -41.05
N THR A 175 -22.13 -13.65 -39.85
CA THR A 175 -23.54 -13.63 -39.43
C THR A 175 -24.35 -12.56 -40.18
N LYS A 176 -23.71 -11.48 -40.65
CA LYS A 176 -24.35 -10.45 -41.50
C LYS A 176 -24.55 -10.91 -42.95
N VAL A 177 -23.66 -11.74 -43.48
CA VAL A 177 -23.75 -12.27 -44.86
C VAL A 177 -24.85 -13.32 -45.01
N VAL A 178 -25.19 -14.06 -43.94
CA VAL A 178 -26.23 -15.11 -43.97
C VAL A 178 -27.66 -14.54 -43.82
N LYS A 179 -27.82 -13.27 -43.44
CA LYS A 179 -29.13 -12.62 -43.21
C LYS A 179 -29.49 -11.53 -44.25
N GLY A 180 -28.70 -11.37 -45.31
CA GLY A 180 -29.01 -10.50 -46.46
C GLY A 180 -29.37 -11.32 -47.69
#